data_AF-A0AAV2NPE9-F1
#
_entry.id   AF-A0AAV2NPE9-F1
#
_cell.length_a   1.000
_cell.length_b   1.000
_cell.length_c   1.000
_cell.angle_alpha   90.00
_cell.angle_beta   90.00
_cell.angle_gamma   90.00
#
_symmetry.space_group_name_H-M   'P 1'
#
loop_
_entity.id
_entity.type
_entity.pdbx_description
1 polymer ?
#
loop_
_entity_poly.entity_id
_entity_poly.type
_entity_poly.pdbx_seq_one_letter_code
_entity_poly.pdbx_strand_id
1 'polypeptide(L)'
;MVDIKSNSSIVGENDSHYESRIRANSSGTGTSTPSSSSDYMTGEADDSSDSKGTIPCSLKSVETMLSLSKDASEEDLQEMVRKCKLMVLESAECSDERKWLVRRLIELRLRAQELRETSDENLFETCVILGHHFVPQKYHIITSGPVYCDHCSGAIWAMLQSWYMCNDCKFSCHWKCLSNVCRVCVHVVASEAGGYTHTKDICPEQGLSKQSYRCAECKVRITFTFSKGLSLSCFGSSFKHTESAWVEPRLCDYSGLYYCQRCHWNTAMVIPARVIRNWDMEPRLISRAAAQLLMLLEDRSVLPLEELNPKLFTLVPDLSLVKRMREEMQMMKRYLVLCLDACTQGLPWKIGLRTHMIENSSNYSIKDLIDLQSGILLDELRAAYDTMHAHITQQCELCKARGHLCEICGNDEIIYPWDASSIICPQCLAVHHRVCWAKRNHCCPRCARLQKRRALQGQDTAEDCDTDETAKDS
;
A
#
# COMPACT_ATOMS: atom_id res chain seq x y z
N MET A 1 21.11 23.84 -58.75
CA MET A 1 21.31 23.21 -60.06
C MET A 1 20.18 22.19 -60.22
N VAL A 2 19.11 22.56 -60.94
CA VAL A 2 17.91 21.75 -61.29
C VAL A 2 17.07 21.29 -60.07
N ASP A 3 16.05 22.07 -59.63
CA ASP A 3 14.64 22.06 -60.08
C ASP A 3 13.91 20.75 -59.73
N ILE A 4 12.97 20.68 -58.76
CA ILE A 4 11.63 21.32 -58.66
C ILE A 4 10.70 20.99 -59.83
N LYS A 5 9.67 20.15 -59.57
CA LYS A 5 8.29 20.44 -60.03
C LYS A 5 7.21 19.67 -59.27
N SER A 6 6.16 20.42 -58.93
CA SER A 6 4.92 19.98 -58.28
C SER A 6 3.74 20.11 -59.26
N ASN A 7 2.70 19.27 -59.10
CA ASN A 7 1.27 19.56 -59.35
C ASN A 7 0.48 18.26 -59.03
N SER A 8 -0.64 18.22 -58.29
CA SER A 8 -1.87 19.04 -58.28
C SER A 8 -2.74 18.81 -59.53
N SER A 9 -4.08 18.72 -59.51
CA SER A 9 -5.13 18.58 -58.46
C SER A 9 -6.48 18.28 -59.17
N ILE A 10 -7.63 18.28 -58.44
CA ILE A 10 -9.05 18.36 -58.91
C ILE A 10 -9.55 17.09 -59.68
N VAL A 11 -10.77 16.53 -59.61
CA VAL A 11 -12.15 16.78 -59.10
C VAL A 11 -12.69 15.42 -58.54
N GLY A 12 -13.72 15.22 -57.69
CA GLY A 12 -14.69 16.03 -56.93
C GLY A 12 -15.86 15.15 -56.42
N GLU A 13 -17.00 15.75 -56.02
CA GLU A 13 -18.35 15.18 -55.72
C GLU A 13 -18.44 13.91 -54.82
N ASN A 14 -18.79 14.05 -53.53
CA ASN A 14 -20.14 14.19 -52.94
C ASN A 14 -21.12 13.04 -53.25
N ASP A 15 -21.57 12.32 -52.21
CA ASP A 15 -22.79 12.81 -51.53
C ASP A 15 -22.86 12.38 -50.05
N SER A 16 -23.69 13.05 -49.28
CA SER A 16 -23.82 12.96 -47.82
C SER A 16 -25.24 12.61 -47.41
N HIS A 17 -25.42 11.87 -46.31
CA HIS A 17 -26.69 11.88 -45.59
C HIS A 17 -26.50 11.81 -44.08
N TYR A 18 -26.59 12.98 -43.46
CA TYR A 18 -26.92 13.17 -42.05
C TYR A 18 -28.36 13.65 -42.00
N GLU A 19 -29.23 12.98 -41.24
CA GLU A 19 -30.43 13.62 -40.69
C GLU A 19 -30.73 13.09 -39.28
N SER A 20 -31.20 14.00 -38.43
CA SER A 20 -31.71 13.73 -37.08
C SER A 20 -33.01 14.49 -36.90
N ARG A 21 -34.12 13.84 -36.50
CA ARG A 21 -35.30 14.52 -35.91
C ARG A 21 -36.28 13.59 -35.18
N ILE A 22 -36.23 13.67 -33.84
CA ILE A 22 -37.33 13.87 -32.86
C ILE A 22 -38.69 13.13 -33.01
N ARG A 23 -38.98 12.31 -31.97
CA ARG A 23 -40.28 11.96 -31.29
C ARG A 23 -41.59 11.78 -32.09
N ALA A 24 -42.25 10.62 -31.90
CA ALA A 24 -43.41 10.46 -30.99
C ALA A 24 -43.90 8.99 -30.85
N ASN A 25 -44.66 8.71 -29.77
CA ASN A 25 -45.32 7.45 -29.35
C ASN A 25 -45.93 6.58 -30.49
N SER A 26 -46.00 5.24 -30.41
CA SER A 26 -46.93 4.48 -29.52
C SER A 26 -46.95 2.98 -29.87
N SER A 27 -47.32 2.10 -28.89
CA SER A 27 -47.86 0.71 -29.02
C SER A 27 -47.17 -0.33 -29.93
N GLY A 28 -46.96 -1.60 -29.53
CA GLY A 28 -47.31 -2.31 -28.28
C GLY A 28 -47.06 -3.84 -28.42
N THR A 29 -47.27 -4.60 -27.34
CA THR A 29 -47.13 -6.09 -27.20
C THR A 29 -45.71 -6.67 -27.34
N GLY A 30 -45.22 -7.62 -26.51
CA GLY A 30 -45.67 -8.08 -25.20
C GLY A 30 -45.56 -9.60 -24.96
N THR A 31 -44.62 -10.04 -24.11
CA THR A 31 -44.66 -11.30 -23.30
C THR A 31 -43.57 -11.21 -22.20
N SER A 32 -43.90 -10.93 -20.93
CA SER A 32 -44.32 -11.89 -19.88
C SER A 32 -43.17 -12.52 -19.06
N THR A 33 -42.79 -11.86 -17.97
CA THR A 33 -42.16 -12.48 -16.78
C THR A 33 -43.01 -12.12 -15.54
N PRO A 34 -43.40 -13.08 -14.68
CA PRO A 34 -44.32 -12.78 -13.58
C PRO A 34 -43.59 -12.18 -12.37
N SER A 35 -43.84 -10.89 -12.11
CA SER A 35 -43.57 -10.27 -10.80
C SER A 35 -44.85 -10.37 -9.97
N SER A 36 -44.80 -11.09 -8.84
CA SER A 36 -45.89 -11.07 -7.86
C SER A 36 -45.63 -9.99 -6.82
N SER A 37 -46.58 -9.09 -6.66
CA SER A 37 -46.61 -8.08 -5.61
C SER A 37 -46.84 -8.69 -4.23
N SER A 38 -46.15 -8.18 -3.22
CA SER A 38 -46.63 -8.20 -1.83
C SER A 38 -46.15 -6.94 -1.15
N ASP A 39 -47.08 -6.08 -0.74
CA ASP A 39 -46.78 -4.83 -0.04
C ASP A 39 -46.06 -5.11 1.28
N TYR A 40 -44.86 -4.55 1.45
CA TYR A 40 -44.20 -4.54 2.74
C TYR A 40 -44.27 -3.12 3.32
N MET A 41 -45.23 -2.93 4.22
CA MET A 41 -45.29 -1.75 5.07
C MET A 41 -43.99 -1.63 5.86
N THR A 42 -43.37 -0.46 5.84
CA THR A 42 -42.26 -0.12 6.73
C THR A 42 -42.79 -0.01 8.16
N GLY A 43 -42.75 -1.13 8.89
CA GLY A 43 -42.94 -1.13 10.33
C GLY A 43 -41.76 -0.47 11.01
N GLU A 44 -42.04 0.57 11.80
CA GLU A 44 -41.07 1.27 12.65
C GLU A 44 -40.23 0.28 13.47
N ALA A 45 -38.93 0.53 13.57
CA ALA A 45 -38.05 -0.25 14.42
C ALA A 45 -38.12 0.28 15.87
N ASP A 46 -38.83 -0.44 16.74
CA ASP A 46 -38.79 -0.20 18.19
C ASP A 46 -37.42 -0.63 18.74
N ASP A 47 -36.44 0.28 18.67
CA ASP A 47 -35.14 0.17 19.31
C ASP A 47 -35.26 0.47 20.82
N SER A 48 -35.87 -0.47 21.54
CA SER A 48 -36.03 -0.40 23.00
C SER A 48 -35.14 -1.42 23.70
N SER A 49 -33.94 -0.97 24.04
CA SER A 49 -33.03 -1.62 24.99
C SER A 49 -33.60 -1.52 26.42
N ASP A 50 -34.66 -2.28 26.71
CA ASP A 50 -35.18 -2.40 28.08
C ASP A 50 -35.33 -3.86 28.52
N SER A 51 -34.50 -4.24 29.50
CA SER A 51 -34.37 -5.60 30.01
C SER A 51 -35.53 -5.96 30.95
N LYS A 52 -36.76 -6.07 30.42
CA LYS A 52 -37.95 -6.68 31.08
C LYS A 52 -39.17 -6.78 30.14
N GLY A 53 -39.08 -7.59 29.09
CA GLY A 53 -40.27 -8.02 28.35
C GLY A 53 -41.20 -8.83 29.26
N THR A 54 -42.43 -8.35 29.50
CA THR A 54 -43.40 -8.94 30.43
C THR A 54 -43.64 -10.43 30.12
N ILE A 55 -43.37 -11.29 31.09
CA ILE A 55 -43.53 -12.74 30.93
C ILE A 55 -45.03 -13.08 30.75
N PRO A 56 -45.40 -13.85 29.70
CA PRO A 56 -46.76 -14.34 29.53
C PRO A 56 -47.29 -15.01 30.81
N CYS A 57 -48.53 -14.73 31.21
CA CYS A 57 -49.07 -15.20 32.49
C CYS A 57 -49.05 -16.73 32.66
N SER A 58 -49.07 -17.48 31.56
CA SER A 58 -48.89 -18.94 31.47
C SER A 58 -47.49 -19.44 31.87
N LEU A 59 -46.45 -18.61 31.73
CA LEU A 59 -45.05 -18.98 31.97
C LEU A 59 -44.53 -18.54 33.36
N LYS A 60 -45.32 -17.81 34.15
CA LYS A 60 -44.95 -17.34 35.51
C LYS A 60 -44.63 -18.47 36.50
N SER A 61 -45.20 -19.66 36.31
CA SER A 61 -44.87 -20.85 37.11
C SER A 61 -43.48 -21.44 36.82
N VAL A 62 -42.88 -21.08 35.68
CA VAL A 62 -41.59 -21.58 35.18
C VAL A 62 -40.49 -20.51 35.23
N GLU A 63 -40.86 -19.27 35.57
CA GLU A 63 -39.98 -18.08 35.66
C GLU A 63 -38.74 -18.33 36.52
N THR A 64 -38.91 -18.99 37.69
CA THR A 64 -37.82 -19.33 38.61
C THR A 64 -36.82 -20.36 38.08
N MET A 65 -37.16 -21.11 37.02
CA MET A 65 -36.28 -22.09 36.37
C MET A 65 -35.65 -21.56 35.06
N LEU A 66 -36.13 -20.42 34.55
CA LEU A 66 -35.62 -19.75 33.34
C LEU A 66 -34.96 -18.40 33.66
N SER A 67 -34.97 -17.96 34.92
CA SER A 67 -34.29 -16.76 35.39
C SER A 67 -32.77 -16.98 35.41
N LEU A 68 -32.04 -15.96 34.94
CA LEU A 68 -30.59 -16.00 34.88
C LEU A 68 -30.03 -15.58 36.24
N SER A 69 -29.55 -16.53 37.04
CA SER A 69 -28.64 -16.20 38.13
C SER A 69 -27.34 -15.62 37.55
N LYS A 70 -26.64 -14.80 38.34
CA LYS A 70 -25.39 -14.17 37.87
C LYS A 70 -24.22 -15.16 37.82
N ASP A 71 -24.32 -16.22 38.61
CA ASP A 71 -23.24 -17.17 38.94
C ASP A 71 -23.49 -18.60 38.38
N ALA A 72 -24.31 -18.74 37.33
CA ALA A 72 -24.59 -20.04 36.68
C ALA A 72 -23.36 -20.59 35.95
N SER A 73 -23.12 -21.90 36.03
CA SER A 73 -22.03 -22.58 35.29
C SER A 73 -22.37 -22.81 33.81
N GLU A 74 -21.38 -23.18 33.00
CA GLU A 74 -21.61 -23.55 31.59
C GLU A 74 -22.56 -24.76 31.49
N GLU A 75 -22.42 -25.75 32.37
CA GLU A 75 -23.27 -26.94 32.42
C GLU A 75 -24.73 -26.59 32.75
N ASP A 76 -24.95 -25.68 33.71
CA ASP A 76 -26.28 -25.16 34.04
C ASP A 76 -26.93 -24.42 32.87
N LEU A 77 -26.16 -23.58 32.16
CA LEU A 77 -26.64 -22.85 30.98
C LEU A 77 -26.97 -23.81 29.83
N GLN A 78 -26.15 -24.83 29.57
CA GLN A 78 -26.44 -25.84 28.55
C GLN A 78 -27.73 -26.63 28.87
N GLU A 79 -27.96 -26.97 30.15
CA GLU A 79 -29.18 -27.63 30.61
C GLU A 79 -30.42 -26.70 30.51
N MET A 80 -30.28 -25.41 30.82
CA MET A 80 -31.34 -24.40 30.59
C MET A 80 -31.63 -24.23 29.09
N VAL A 81 -30.62 -24.20 28.22
CA VAL A 81 -30.78 -24.21 26.75
C VAL A 81 -31.54 -25.46 26.29
N ARG A 82 -31.25 -26.64 26.87
CA ARG A 82 -31.94 -27.90 26.53
C ARG A 82 -33.41 -27.87 26.94
N LYS A 83 -33.72 -27.43 28.17
CA LYS A 83 -35.09 -27.28 28.68
C LYS A 83 -35.89 -26.25 27.87
N CYS A 84 -35.30 -25.10 27.57
CA CYS A 84 -35.96 -24.04 26.79
C CYS A 84 -36.31 -24.51 25.36
N LYS A 85 -35.46 -25.32 24.70
CA LYS A 85 -35.80 -25.96 23.41
C LYS A 85 -37.03 -26.86 23.49
N LEU A 86 -37.17 -27.66 24.54
CA LEU A 86 -38.33 -28.56 24.71
C LEU A 86 -39.62 -27.74 24.84
N MET A 87 -39.61 -26.69 25.66
CA MET A 87 -40.76 -25.79 25.81
C MET A 87 -41.13 -25.07 24.49
N VAL A 88 -40.16 -24.70 23.66
CA VAL A 88 -40.42 -24.16 22.31
C VAL A 88 -41.15 -25.18 21.42
N LEU A 89 -40.78 -26.46 21.50
CA LEU A 89 -41.39 -27.54 20.71
C LEU A 89 -42.80 -27.91 21.20
N GLU A 90 -43.04 -27.83 22.51
CA GLU A 90 -44.35 -28.09 23.13
C GLU A 90 -45.33 -26.91 22.97
N SER A 91 -44.82 -25.69 22.74
CA SER A 91 -45.64 -24.48 22.52
C SER A 91 -46.28 -24.41 21.13
N ALA A 92 -47.55 -23.97 21.09
CA ALA A 92 -48.31 -23.81 19.86
C ALA A 92 -47.63 -22.87 18.84
N GLU A 93 -47.73 -23.22 17.56
CA GLU A 93 -47.10 -22.45 16.48
C GLU A 93 -47.62 -21.01 16.43
N CYS A 94 -46.72 -20.08 16.07
CA CYS A 94 -46.97 -18.62 16.01
C CYS A 94 -47.46 -17.94 17.32
N SER A 95 -47.60 -18.65 18.44
CA SER A 95 -47.96 -18.08 19.75
C SER A 95 -46.90 -17.08 20.28
N ASP A 96 -47.35 -16.11 21.07
CA ASP A 96 -46.44 -15.12 21.68
C ASP A 96 -45.55 -15.75 22.77
N GLU A 97 -46.02 -16.83 23.40
CA GLU A 97 -45.22 -17.70 24.28
C GLU A 97 -44.02 -18.29 23.51
N ARG A 98 -44.26 -18.86 22.33
CA ARG A 98 -43.19 -19.41 21.48
C ARG A 98 -42.22 -18.33 21.03
N LYS A 99 -42.70 -17.13 20.66
CA LYS A 99 -41.84 -15.98 20.33
C LYS A 99 -40.97 -15.55 21.51
N TRP A 100 -41.52 -15.54 22.74
CA TRP A 100 -40.78 -15.22 23.95
C TRP A 100 -39.72 -16.29 24.28
N LEU A 101 -40.10 -17.57 24.24
CA LEU A 101 -39.19 -18.70 24.48
C LEU A 101 -38.07 -18.77 23.44
N VAL A 102 -38.33 -18.47 22.16
CA VAL A 102 -37.28 -18.40 21.13
C VAL A 102 -36.28 -17.28 21.41
N ARG A 103 -36.73 -16.08 21.82
CA ARG A 103 -35.83 -15.00 22.24
C ARG A 103 -34.99 -15.41 23.44
N ARG A 104 -35.60 -16.02 24.45
CA ARG A 104 -34.90 -16.51 25.65
C ARG A 104 -33.89 -17.62 25.34
N LEU A 105 -34.20 -18.50 24.39
CA LEU A 105 -33.28 -19.53 23.90
C LEU A 105 -32.05 -18.95 23.20
N ILE A 106 -32.20 -17.83 22.48
CA ILE A 106 -31.08 -17.11 21.85
C ILE A 106 -30.17 -16.50 22.93
N GLU A 107 -30.75 -15.80 23.91
CA GLU A 107 -30.03 -15.21 25.04
C GLU A 107 -29.25 -16.25 25.87
N LEU A 108 -29.89 -17.38 26.21
CA LEU A 108 -29.24 -18.47 26.94
C LEU A 108 -28.07 -19.10 26.14
N ARG A 109 -28.19 -19.17 24.80
CA ARG A 109 -27.12 -19.65 23.92
C ARG A 109 -25.95 -18.68 23.82
N LEU A 110 -26.23 -17.39 23.68
CA LEU A 110 -25.20 -16.35 23.66
C LEU A 110 -24.39 -16.37 24.97
N ARG A 111 -25.07 -16.44 26.12
CA ARG A 111 -24.39 -16.47 27.43
C ARG A 111 -23.61 -17.76 27.70
N ALA A 112 -24.09 -18.91 27.22
CA ALA A 112 -23.33 -20.17 27.28
C ALA A 112 -22.06 -20.08 26.43
N GLN A 113 -22.14 -19.42 25.26
CA GLN A 113 -21.00 -19.17 24.40
C GLN A 113 -20.02 -18.16 25.03
N GLU A 114 -20.50 -17.08 25.65
CA GLU A 114 -19.67 -16.11 26.40
C GLU A 114 -18.85 -16.78 27.51
N LEU A 115 -19.45 -17.64 28.35
CA LEU A 115 -18.70 -18.35 29.39
C LEU A 115 -17.64 -19.28 28.80
N ARG A 116 -18.00 -20.04 27.77
CA ARG A 116 -17.08 -20.94 27.06
C ARG A 116 -15.92 -20.17 26.40
N GLU A 117 -16.15 -18.94 26.00
CA GLU A 117 -15.11 -18.06 25.46
C GLU A 117 -14.23 -17.48 26.56
N THR A 118 -14.78 -17.09 27.73
CA THR A 118 -13.96 -16.62 28.87
C THR A 118 -13.03 -17.69 29.45
N SER A 119 -13.31 -18.98 29.25
CA SER A 119 -12.36 -20.05 29.58
C SER A 119 -11.31 -20.24 28.48
N ASP A 120 -11.72 -20.22 27.21
CA ASP A 120 -10.82 -20.25 26.04
C ASP A 120 -9.90 -19.01 25.94
N GLU A 121 -10.22 -17.87 26.57
CA GLU A 121 -9.37 -16.67 26.66
C GLU A 121 -7.96 -16.96 27.22
N ASN A 122 -7.83 -17.93 28.13
CA ASN A 122 -6.52 -18.36 28.67
C ASN A 122 -5.69 -19.21 27.69
N LEU A 123 -6.22 -19.54 26.51
CA LEU A 123 -5.56 -20.35 25.48
C LEU A 123 -5.13 -19.53 24.25
N PHE A 124 -5.67 -18.31 24.06
CA PHE A 124 -5.41 -17.49 22.88
C PHE A 124 -4.31 -16.43 23.12
N GLU A 125 -3.10 -16.87 23.46
CA GLU A 125 -1.94 -15.99 23.54
C GLU A 125 -1.42 -15.55 22.15
N THR A 126 -0.68 -14.43 22.11
CA THR A 126 0.10 -14.03 20.93
C THR A 126 1.24 -14.98 20.69
N CYS A 127 1.41 -15.49 19.47
CA CYS A 127 2.46 -16.46 19.15
C CYS A 127 3.33 -16.02 17.97
N VAL A 128 4.55 -16.57 17.89
CA VAL A 128 5.50 -16.30 16.81
C VAL A 128 5.77 -17.59 16.03
N ILE A 129 5.37 -17.62 14.76
CA ILE A 129 5.51 -18.80 13.88
C ILE A 129 6.11 -18.34 12.55
N LEU A 130 7.25 -18.91 12.14
CA LEU A 130 7.96 -18.54 10.91
C LEU A 130 8.16 -17.00 10.74
N GLY A 131 8.41 -16.30 11.84
CA GLY A 131 8.60 -14.84 11.88
C GLY A 131 7.31 -14.01 11.83
N HIS A 132 6.12 -14.63 11.83
CA HIS A 132 4.85 -13.91 11.95
C HIS A 132 4.52 -13.68 13.43
N HIS A 133 4.34 -12.42 13.84
CA HIS A 133 3.77 -12.10 15.15
C HIS A 133 2.25 -12.17 15.08
N PHE A 134 1.69 -13.34 15.37
CA PHE A 134 0.26 -13.61 15.30
C PHE A 134 -0.47 -13.09 16.54
N VAL A 135 -1.40 -12.16 16.31
CA VAL A 135 -2.29 -11.60 17.32
C VAL A 135 -3.70 -12.12 17.10
N PRO A 136 -4.37 -12.68 18.13
CA PRO A 136 -5.76 -13.13 18.00
C PRO A 136 -6.68 -11.92 17.74
N GLN A 137 -7.57 -12.07 16.77
CA GLN A 137 -8.55 -11.05 16.39
C GLN A 137 -9.90 -11.43 16.99
N LYS A 138 -10.41 -10.59 17.88
CA LYS A 138 -11.73 -10.75 18.54
C LYS A 138 -12.76 -9.89 17.83
N TYR A 139 -13.94 -10.45 17.56
CA TYR A 139 -15.21 -9.76 17.26
C TYR A 139 -15.14 -8.44 16.48
N HIS A 140 -14.28 -8.38 15.46
CA HIS A 140 -14.10 -7.14 14.70
C HIS A 140 -15.29 -6.97 13.73
N ILE A 141 -16.03 -5.88 13.86
CA ILE A 141 -17.01 -5.45 12.85
C ILE A 141 -16.22 -5.01 11.62
N ILE A 142 -15.99 -5.95 10.70
CA ILE A 142 -15.30 -5.68 9.45
C ILE A 142 -16.25 -4.87 8.55
N THR A 143 -16.02 -3.57 8.49
CA THR A 143 -16.69 -2.64 7.56
C THR A 143 -16.27 -2.86 6.10
N SER A 144 -15.22 -3.66 5.87
CA SER A 144 -14.50 -3.83 4.60
C SER A 144 -14.51 -5.27 4.05
N GLY A 145 -15.65 -5.98 4.17
CA GLY A 145 -15.91 -7.24 3.46
C GLY A 145 -15.36 -8.53 4.11
N PRO A 146 -15.45 -9.68 3.41
CA PRO A 146 -15.04 -10.97 3.97
C PRO A 146 -13.51 -11.14 4.00
N VAL A 147 -12.98 -11.54 5.17
CA VAL A 147 -11.58 -11.94 5.33
C VAL A 147 -11.40 -13.41 4.91
N TYR A 148 -10.25 -13.75 4.32
CA TYR A 148 -9.91 -15.10 3.88
C TYR A 148 -8.60 -15.57 4.52
N CYS A 149 -8.51 -16.88 4.79
CA CYS A 149 -7.32 -17.49 5.37
C CYS A 149 -6.23 -17.70 4.31
N ASP A 150 -5.06 -17.08 4.47
CA ASP A 150 -3.90 -17.19 3.58
C ASP A 150 -3.30 -18.61 3.49
N HIS A 151 -3.64 -19.51 4.43
CA HIS A 151 -3.21 -20.91 4.42
C HIS A 151 -4.17 -21.83 3.65
N CYS A 152 -5.47 -21.83 4.00
CA CYS A 152 -6.46 -22.76 3.41
C CYS A 152 -7.30 -22.15 2.29
N SER A 153 -7.27 -20.81 2.12
CA SER A 153 -8.10 -20.02 1.20
C SER A 153 -9.61 -20.01 1.49
N GLY A 154 -10.04 -20.61 2.60
CA GLY A 154 -11.42 -20.51 3.08
C GLY A 154 -11.72 -19.17 3.74
N ALA A 155 -12.97 -18.72 3.66
CA ALA A 155 -13.44 -17.52 4.34
C ALA A 155 -13.31 -17.64 5.87
N ILE A 156 -12.94 -16.56 6.54
CA ILE A 156 -12.89 -16.43 8.00
C ILE A 156 -14.18 -15.76 8.44
N TRP A 157 -14.98 -16.49 9.22
CA TRP A 157 -16.25 -16.00 9.75
C TRP A 157 -15.98 -15.22 11.04
N ALA A 158 -15.46 -14.00 10.91
CA ALA A 158 -14.90 -13.21 12.02
C ALA A 158 -15.87 -12.88 13.18
N MET A 159 -17.17 -13.07 12.98
CA MET A 159 -18.22 -12.94 14.01
C MET A 159 -18.49 -14.23 14.80
N LEU A 160 -17.96 -15.37 14.35
CA LEU A 160 -18.33 -16.71 14.81
C LEU A 160 -17.12 -17.62 15.07
N GLN A 161 -15.91 -17.17 14.76
CA GLN A 161 -14.67 -17.94 14.90
C GLN A 161 -13.50 -17.02 15.27
N SER A 162 -12.74 -17.41 16.30
CA SER A 162 -11.44 -16.81 16.57
C SER A 162 -10.46 -17.09 15.42
N TRP A 163 -9.67 -16.08 15.09
CA TRP A 163 -8.68 -16.14 14.02
C TRP A 163 -7.48 -15.26 14.37
N TYR A 164 -6.37 -15.48 13.67
CA TYR A 164 -5.12 -14.79 13.92
C TYR A 164 -4.72 -13.94 12.71
N MET A 165 -4.19 -12.75 12.99
CA MET A 165 -3.56 -11.89 11.99
C MET A 165 -2.13 -11.61 12.42
N CYS A 166 -1.18 -11.76 11.49
CA CYS A 166 0.18 -11.31 11.67
C CYS A 166 0.21 -9.77 11.70
N ASN A 167 0.78 -9.17 12.75
CA ASN A 167 0.83 -7.72 12.85
C ASN A 167 1.66 -7.07 11.72
N ASP A 168 2.73 -7.73 11.28
CA ASP A 168 3.76 -7.14 10.41
C ASP A 168 3.42 -7.22 8.92
N CYS A 169 2.85 -8.35 8.46
CA CYS A 169 2.53 -8.59 7.05
C CYS A 169 1.05 -8.88 6.76
N LYS A 170 0.18 -8.77 7.78
CA LYS A 170 -1.28 -8.98 7.71
C LYS A 170 -1.72 -10.36 7.19
N PHE A 171 -0.83 -11.34 7.20
CA PHE A 171 -1.17 -12.75 6.95
C PHE A 171 -2.25 -13.19 7.91
N SER A 172 -3.37 -13.68 7.38
CA SER A 172 -4.58 -13.98 8.13
C SER A 172 -4.87 -15.48 8.12
N CYS A 173 -5.18 -16.09 9.27
CA CYS A 173 -5.52 -17.52 9.30
C CYS A 173 -6.50 -17.91 10.41
N HIS A 174 -7.33 -18.94 10.16
CA HIS A 174 -8.13 -19.59 11.20
C HIS A 174 -7.21 -20.18 12.29
N TRP A 175 -7.68 -20.25 13.53
CA TRP A 175 -6.94 -20.89 14.63
C TRP A 175 -6.48 -22.33 14.29
N LYS A 176 -7.33 -23.12 13.62
CA LYS A 176 -7.00 -24.50 13.16
C LYS A 176 -5.91 -24.56 12.08
N CYS A 177 -5.67 -23.47 11.37
CA CYS A 177 -4.66 -23.39 10.32
C CYS A 177 -3.29 -22.95 10.86
N LEU A 178 -3.23 -22.42 12.09
CA LEU A 178 -2.06 -21.78 12.69
C LEU A 178 -0.84 -22.72 12.74
N SER A 179 -1.03 -23.99 13.15
CA SER A 179 0.01 -25.02 13.20
C SER A 179 0.50 -25.50 11.82
N ASN A 180 -0.24 -25.21 10.75
CA ASN A 180 0.06 -25.62 9.38
C ASN A 180 0.60 -24.47 8.50
N VAL A 181 0.83 -23.29 9.07
CA VAL A 181 1.42 -22.15 8.34
C VAL A 181 2.81 -22.52 7.84
N CYS A 182 3.02 -22.40 6.53
CA CYS A 182 4.26 -22.77 5.83
C CYS A 182 4.92 -21.61 5.06
N ARG A 183 4.25 -20.44 4.98
CA ARG A 183 4.81 -19.22 4.39
C ARG A 183 5.56 -18.45 5.48
N VAL A 184 6.84 -18.16 5.26
CA VAL A 184 7.64 -17.27 6.13
C VAL A 184 7.05 -15.86 6.11
N CYS A 185 7.12 -15.13 7.22
CA CYS A 185 6.64 -13.77 7.30
C CYS A 185 7.32 -12.87 6.29
N VAL A 186 6.52 -12.20 5.46
CA VAL A 186 7.00 -11.38 4.37
C VAL A 186 7.77 -10.15 4.87
N HIS A 187 7.44 -9.66 6.08
CA HIS A 187 8.20 -8.59 6.72
C HIS A 187 9.63 -9.03 7.06
N VAL A 188 9.82 -10.28 7.53
CA VAL A 188 11.14 -10.85 7.81
C VAL A 188 11.93 -11.01 6.52
N VAL A 189 11.32 -11.62 5.48
CA VAL A 189 11.94 -11.75 4.15
C VAL A 189 12.37 -10.38 3.59
N ALA A 190 11.52 -9.36 3.67
CA ALA A 190 11.85 -8.01 3.21
C ALA A 190 12.99 -7.35 4.01
N SER A 191 13.07 -7.64 5.31
CA SER A 191 14.10 -7.10 6.21
C SER A 191 15.47 -7.76 5.98
N GLU A 192 15.50 -9.08 5.86
CA GLU A 192 16.72 -9.86 5.55
C GLU A 192 17.25 -9.57 4.14
N ALA A 193 16.34 -9.34 3.18
CA ALA A 193 16.67 -8.98 1.80
C ALA A 193 17.31 -7.59 1.64
N GLY A 194 17.10 -6.69 2.59
CA GLY A 194 17.34 -5.26 2.38
C GLY A 194 16.37 -4.61 1.38
N GLY A 195 15.11 -5.08 1.31
CA GLY A 195 14.07 -4.53 0.45
C GLY A 195 13.94 -5.19 -0.93
N TYR A 196 13.77 -4.39 -2.00
CA TYR A 196 13.49 -4.85 -3.37
C TYR A 196 14.68 -5.51 -4.12
N THR A 197 15.66 -6.05 -3.40
CA THR A 197 16.91 -6.58 -3.98
C THR A 197 16.71 -7.83 -4.85
N HIS A 198 15.65 -8.62 -4.59
CA HIS A 198 15.52 -9.98 -5.13
C HIS A 198 15.01 -10.14 -6.57
N THR A 199 14.32 -9.15 -7.15
CA THR A 199 13.86 -9.27 -8.56
C THR A 199 13.99 -7.97 -9.35
N LYS A 200 15.15 -7.81 -9.98
CA LYS A 200 15.41 -6.76 -11.00
C LYS A 200 14.98 -7.16 -12.41
N ASP A 201 14.56 -8.41 -12.59
CA ASP A 201 14.24 -9.01 -13.88
C ASP A 201 12.74 -9.26 -14.00
N ILE A 202 12.20 -9.01 -15.19
CA ILE A 202 10.77 -9.20 -15.48
C ILE A 202 10.50 -10.71 -15.57
N CYS A 203 9.64 -11.22 -14.69
CA CYS A 203 9.22 -12.62 -14.62
C CYS A 203 10.35 -13.62 -14.93
N PRO A 204 11.28 -13.87 -13.97
CA PRO A 204 12.41 -14.78 -14.16
C PRO A 204 11.93 -16.25 -14.16
N GLU A 205 11.22 -16.64 -15.21
CA GLU A 205 10.43 -17.86 -15.26
C GLU A 205 11.28 -19.13 -15.06
N GLN A 206 10.84 -19.95 -14.10
CA GLN A 206 11.39 -21.27 -13.87
C GLN A 206 10.30 -22.30 -14.18
N GLY A 207 10.43 -22.94 -15.33
CA GLY A 207 9.52 -24.01 -15.77
C GLY A 207 9.25 -25.04 -14.67
N LEU A 208 8.00 -25.51 -14.61
CA LEU A 208 7.47 -26.34 -13.51
C LEU A 208 8.32 -27.59 -13.17
N SER A 209 9.10 -28.11 -14.11
CA SER A 209 10.08 -29.18 -13.92
C SER A 209 11.21 -28.82 -12.95
N LYS A 210 11.73 -27.57 -12.98
CA LYS A 210 12.77 -27.09 -12.06
C LYS A 210 12.31 -27.10 -10.61
N GLN A 211 11.03 -26.81 -10.37
CA GLN A 211 10.36 -26.91 -9.07
C GLN A 211 9.75 -28.31 -8.80
N SER A 212 10.22 -29.35 -9.49
CA SER A 212 9.85 -30.76 -9.28
C SER A 212 8.33 -31.03 -9.31
N TYR A 213 7.58 -30.30 -10.15
CA TYR A 213 6.11 -30.37 -10.24
C TYR A 213 5.42 -30.15 -8.88
N ARG A 214 5.92 -29.21 -8.08
CA ARG A 214 5.36 -28.83 -6.78
C ARG A 214 5.16 -27.33 -6.68
N CYS A 215 4.11 -26.89 -6.00
CA CYS A 215 3.88 -25.48 -5.66
C CYS A 215 5.12 -24.87 -4.99
N ALA A 216 5.57 -23.70 -5.46
CA ALA A 216 6.76 -23.02 -4.95
C ALA A 216 6.68 -22.73 -3.44
N GLU A 217 5.50 -22.49 -2.90
CA GLU A 217 5.24 -22.23 -1.48
C GLU A 217 4.96 -23.53 -0.71
N CYS A 218 3.73 -24.02 -0.71
CA CYS A 218 3.27 -25.14 0.14
C CYS A 218 3.75 -26.54 -0.31
N LYS A 219 4.59 -26.63 -1.35
CA LYS A 219 5.20 -27.87 -1.89
C LYS A 219 4.24 -28.99 -2.31
N VAL A 220 2.92 -28.75 -2.33
CA VAL A 220 1.92 -29.69 -2.85
C VAL A 220 2.23 -30.03 -4.31
N ARG A 221 2.05 -31.29 -4.71
CA ARG A 221 2.23 -31.68 -6.12
C ARG A 221 1.21 -30.97 -7.00
N ILE A 222 1.67 -30.49 -8.15
CA ILE A 222 0.87 -29.94 -9.24
C ILE A 222 0.82 -31.02 -10.30
N THR A 223 -0.38 -31.50 -10.63
CA THR A 223 -0.60 -32.66 -11.52
C THR A 223 -1.56 -32.29 -12.64
N PHE A 224 -1.15 -32.54 -13.88
CA PHE A 224 -1.96 -32.30 -15.08
C PHE A 224 -2.87 -33.50 -15.41
N THR A 225 -3.86 -33.78 -14.58
CA THR A 225 -4.81 -34.89 -14.80
C THR A 225 -5.92 -34.48 -15.78
N PHE A 226 -5.65 -34.52 -17.09
CA PHE A 226 -6.60 -34.13 -18.15
C PHE A 226 -8.03 -34.60 -17.87
N SER A 227 -8.97 -33.65 -17.85
CA SER A 227 -10.37 -33.86 -17.43
C SER A 227 -11.21 -34.75 -18.37
N LYS A 228 -10.65 -35.22 -19.48
CA LYS A 228 -11.28 -36.20 -20.39
C LYS A 228 -10.26 -37.21 -20.95
N GLY A 229 -10.22 -38.39 -20.36
CA GLY A 229 -10.17 -39.65 -21.13
C GLY A 229 -8.84 -40.20 -21.67
N LEU A 230 -7.69 -39.52 -21.53
CA LEU A 230 -6.39 -40.12 -21.89
C LEU A 230 -5.47 -40.28 -20.67
N SER A 231 -5.48 -41.49 -20.07
CA SER A 231 -4.44 -41.91 -19.14
C SER A 231 -3.26 -42.50 -19.91
N LEU A 232 -2.19 -41.72 -20.06
CA LEU A 232 -0.89 -42.22 -20.55
C LEU A 232 -0.16 -42.96 -19.42
N SER A 233 -0.75 -44.08 -19.00
CA SER A 233 -0.23 -44.99 -17.98
C SER A 233 -0.23 -46.43 -18.49
N CYS A 234 0.83 -46.80 -19.22
CA CYS A 234 1.17 -48.21 -19.35
C CYS A 234 1.57 -48.74 -17.97
N PHE A 235 1.15 -49.97 -17.66
CA PHE A 235 1.14 -50.62 -16.33
C PHE A 235 0.04 -50.13 -15.38
N GLY A 236 -0.97 -50.99 -15.24
CA GLY A 236 -2.18 -50.69 -14.49
C GLY A 236 -2.08 -50.98 -12.99
N SER A 237 -2.86 -50.22 -12.22
CA SER A 237 -3.34 -50.62 -10.90
C SER A 237 -4.68 -49.93 -10.65
N SER A 238 -5.70 -50.71 -10.29
CA SER A 238 -7.03 -50.19 -9.98
C SER A 238 -7.09 -49.76 -8.52
N PHE A 239 -7.05 -48.46 -8.23
CA PHE A 239 -7.31 -47.97 -6.88
C PHE A 239 -8.19 -46.71 -6.80
N LYS A 240 -9.21 -46.84 -5.96
CA LYS A 240 -10.18 -45.91 -5.37
C LYS A 240 -10.07 -44.41 -5.68
N HIS A 241 -11.25 -43.86 -6.00
CA HIS A 241 -11.61 -42.44 -6.03
C HIS A 241 -10.93 -41.62 -4.91
N THR A 242 -10.03 -40.72 -5.30
CA THR A 242 -9.79 -39.46 -4.57
C THR A 242 -10.02 -38.33 -5.55
N GLU A 243 -10.62 -37.24 -5.08
CA GLU A 243 -10.99 -36.06 -5.87
C GLU A 243 -9.73 -35.35 -6.39
N SER A 244 -9.18 -35.87 -7.50
CA SER A 244 -8.03 -35.30 -8.19
C SER A 244 -8.46 -34.10 -9.02
N ALA A 245 -9.06 -33.12 -8.33
CA ALA A 245 -9.47 -31.84 -8.90
C ALA A 245 -8.27 -31.17 -9.56
N TRP A 246 -8.49 -30.64 -10.76
CA TRP A 246 -7.44 -30.14 -11.63
C TRP A 246 -6.72 -28.95 -10.99
N VAL A 247 -5.50 -29.15 -10.48
CA VAL A 247 -4.69 -28.06 -9.92
C VAL A 247 -3.93 -27.39 -11.05
N GLU A 248 -4.63 -26.54 -11.80
CA GLU A 248 -4.01 -25.66 -12.80
C GLU A 248 -2.89 -24.82 -12.14
N PRO A 249 -1.63 -24.92 -12.61
CA PRO A 249 -0.54 -24.13 -12.07
C PRO A 249 -0.67 -22.66 -12.46
N ARG A 250 -0.53 -21.77 -11.49
CA ARG A 250 -0.56 -20.32 -11.70
C ARG A 250 0.85 -19.76 -11.62
N LEU A 251 1.33 -19.13 -12.69
CA LEU A 251 2.62 -18.45 -12.75
C LEU A 251 2.52 -17.10 -12.06
N CYS A 252 3.42 -16.83 -11.13
CA CYS A 252 3.55 -15.54 -10.45
C CYS A 252 4.53 -14.64 -11.20
N ASP A 253 4.07 -13.54 -11.79
CA ASP A 253 4.91 -12.64 -12.59
C ASP A 253 6.08 -12.01 -11.80
N TYR A 254 5.87 -11.77 -10.50
CA TYR A 254 6.92 -11.20 -9.63
C TYR A 254 8.08 -12.17 -9.33
N SER A 255 7.83 -13.49 -9.26
CA SER A 255 8.83 -14.49 -8.84
C SER A 255 9.24 -15.46 -9.94
N GLY A 256 8.51 -15.53 -11.06
CA GLY A 256 8.74 -16.49 -12.12
C GLY A 256 8.46 -17.95 -11.73
N LEU A 257 7.86 -18.21 -10.57
CA LEU A 257 7.57 -19.56 -10.08
C LEU A 257 6.08 -19.91 -10.21
N TYR A 258 5.77 -21.20 -10.29
CA TYR A 258 4.40 -21.71 -10.32
C TYR A 258 3.86 -22.08 -8.94
N TYR A 259 2.58 -21.81 -8.73
CA TYR A 259 1.87 -21.97 -7.47
C TYR A 259 0.57 -22.73 -7.68
N CYS A 260 0.10 -23.43 -6.63
CA CYS A 260 -1.26 -23.97 -6.61
C CYS A 260 -2.27 -22.85 -6.34
N GLN A 261 -3.54 -23.09 -6.65
CA GLN A 261 -4.64 -22.12 -6.51
C GLN A 261 -4.79 -21.55 -5.08
N ARG A 262 -4.40 -22.30 -4.04
CA ARG A 262 -4.41 -21.82 -2.64
C ARG A 262 -3.33 -20.78 -2.33
N CYS A 263 -2.18 -20.84 -3.00
CA CYS A 263 -1.04 -19.94 -2.78
C CYS A 263 -1.03 -18.75 -3.75
N HIS A 264 -1.93 -18.75 -4.75
CA HIS A 264 -1.98 -17.76 -5.82
C HIS A 264 -3.43 -17.50 -6.21
N TRP A 265 -4.01 -16.43 -5.66
CA TRP A 265 -5.43 -16.11 -5.84
C TRP A 265 -5.73 -15.30 -7.11
N ASN A 266 -4.77 -15.19 -8.03
CA ASN A 266 -4.81 -14.28 -9.18
C ASN A 266 -5.00 -12.82 -8.76
N THR A 267 -4.40 -12.44 -7.62
CA THR A 267 -4.26 -11.04 -7.23
C THR A 267 -3.41 -10.35 -8.29
N ALA A 268 -3.92 -9.27 -8.88
CA ALA A 268 -3.23 -8.47 -9.87
C ALA A 268 -2.57 -7.27 -9.18
N MET A 269 -1.27 -7.05 -9.41
CA MET A 269 -0.54 -5.87 -8.92
C MET A 269 0.50 -5.39 -9.92
N VAL A 270 0.88 -4.11 -9.81
CA VAL A 270 1.98 -3.52 -10.58
C VAL A 270 3.31 -4.14 -10.17
N ILE A 271 4.16 -4.51 -11.13
CA ILE A 271 5.39 -5.27 -10.87
C ILE A 271 6.62 -4.36 -10.96
N PRO A 272 7.41 -4.19 -9.87
CA PRO A 272 8.56 -3.30 -9.83
C PRO A 272 9.53 -3.43 -11.01
N ALA A 273 9.90 -4.67 -11.38
CA ALA A 273 10.81 -4.92 -12.49
C ALA A 273 10.26 -4.41 -13.83
N ARG A 274 8.94 -4.48 -14.06
CA ARG A 274 8.28 -3.98 -15.29
C ARG A 274 8.26 -2.46 -15.35
N VAL A 275 7.95 -1.82 -14.21
CA VAL A 275 8.03 -0.36 -14.05
C VAL A 275 9.45 0.14 -14.33
N ILE A 276 10.46 -0.44 -13.66
CA ILE A 276 11.84 0.02 -13.71
C ILE A 276 12.49 -0.23 -15.08
N ARG A 277 12.18 -1.35 -15.75
CA ARG A 277 12.80 -1.70 -17.04
C ARG A 277 12.06 -1.09 -18.23
N ASN A 278 10.72 -1.11 -18.21
CA ASN A 278 9.87 -0.84 -19.38
C ASN A 278 8.88 0.32 -19.19
N TRP A 279 8.81 0.95 -18.01
CA TRP A 279 7.75 1.91 -17.64
C TRP A 279 6.33 1.33 -17.76
N ASP A 280 6.20 0.02 -17.53
CA ASP A 280 4.96 -0.75 -17.60
C ASP A 280 4.30 -0.83 -16.21
N MET A 281 3.24 -0.04 -16.01
CA MET A 281 2.41 -0.05 -14.80
C MET A 281 1.22 -1.01 -14.88
N GLU A 282 1.09 -1.83 -15.94
CA GLU A 282 -0.06 -2.70 -16.10
C GLU A 282 0.00 -3.87 -15.08
N PRO A 283 -1.07 -4.11 -14.29
CA PRO A 283 -1.07 -5.16 -13.28
C PRO A 283 -0.84 -6.57 -13.86
N ARG A 284 -0.08 -7.39 -13.13
CA ARG A 284 0.17 -8.81 -13.45
C ARG A 284 -0.27 -9.71 -12.31
N LEU A 285 -0.64 -10.95 -12.66
CA LEU A 285 -1.10 -11.94 -11.69
C LEU A 285 0.08 -12.47 -10.86
N ILE A 286 -0.07 -12.49 -9.54
CA ILE A 286 0.99 -12.88 -8.62
C ILE A 286 0.51 -13.77 -7.46
N SER A 287 1.49 -14.46 -6.86
CA SER A 287 1.31 -15.26 -5.65
C SER A 287 0.94 -14.39 -4.45
N ARG A 288 0.31 -15.00 -3.44
CA ARG A 288 -0.11 -14.30 -2.22
C ARG A 288 1.08 -13.74 -1.42
N ALA A 289 2.20 -14.47 -1.37
CA ALA A 289 3.43 -13.98 -0.75
C ALA A 289 3.98 -12.74 -1.49
N ALA A 290 3.99 -12.76 -2.83
CA ALA A 290 4.41 -11.61 -3.62
C ALA A 290 3.46 -10.41 -3.43
N ALA A 291 2.14 -10.63 -3.43
CA ALA A 291 1.18 -9.55 -3.21
C ALA A 291 1.37 -8.89 -1.82
N GLN A 292 1.54 -9.70 -0.76
CA GLN A 292 1.85 -9.21 0.58
C GLN A 292 3.16 -8.42 0.63
N LEU A 293 4.16 -8.79 -0.18
CA LEU A 293 5.45 -8.09 -0.26
C LEU A 293 5.32 -6.74 -0.96
N LEU A 294 4.64 -6.72 -2.10
CA LEU A 294 4.43 -5.49 -2.86
C LEU A 294 3.59 -4.49 -2.07
N MET A 295 2.50 -4.92 -1.41
CA MET A 295 1.70 -4.04 -0.53
C MET A 295 2.52 -3.48 0.65
N LEU A 296 3.41 -4.28 1.26
CA LEU A 296 4.27 -3.81 2.37
C LEU A 296 5.31 -2.75 1.94
N LEU A 297 5.68 -2.76 0.66
CA LEU A 297 6.73 -1.94 0.07
C LEU A 297 6.21 -0.87 -0.91
N GLU A 298 4.90 -0.76 -1.11
CA GLU A 298 4.26 0.09 -2.13
C GLU A 298 4.60 1.58 -1.92
N ASP A 299 4.43 2.07 -0.69
CA ASP A 299 4.71 3.44 -0.25
C ASP A 299 6.18 3.68 0.15
N ARG A 300 7.01 2.62 0.27
CA ARG A 300 8.37 2.74 0.81
C ARG A 300 9.34 3.24 -0.26
N SER A 301 10.07 4.31 0.06
CA SER A 301 11.05 4.97 -0.83
C SER A 301 12.39 4.25 -0.90
N VAL A 302 12.35 3.00 -1.36
CA VAL A 302 13.47 2.05 -1.38
C VAL A 302 14.05 1.78 -2.79
N LEU A 303 13.61 2.52 -3.81
CA LEU A 303 14.10 2.37 -5.20
C LEU A 303 15.08 3.50 -5.56
N PRO A 304 16.41 3.27 -5.59
CA PRO A 304 17.38 4.20 -6.17
C PRO A 304 17.27 4.17 -7.70
N LEU A 305 16.27 4.88 -8.25
CA LEU A 305 15.81 4.68 -9.62
C LEU A 305 16.86 5.02 -10.68
N GLU A 306 17.70 6.03 -10.41
CA GLU A 306 18.78 6.45 -11.31
C GLU A 306 19.91 5.41 -11.40
N GLU A 307 20.19 4.70 -10.30
CA GLU A 307 21.16 3.58 -10.29
C GLU A 307 20.57 2.33 -10.98
N LEU A 308 19.27 2.10 -10.83
CA LEU A 308 18.57 0.93 -11.38
C LEU A 308 18.32 1.03 -12.89
N ASN A 309 17.92 2.20 -13.39
CA ASN A 309 17.77 2.47 -14.82
C ASN A 309 17.88 3.97 -15.15
N PRO A 310 19.09 4.51 -15.40
CA PRO A 310 19.27 5.93 -15.71
C PRO A 310 18.60 6.35 -17.02
N LYS A 311 18.31 5.40 -17.93
CA LYS A 311 17.62 5.69 -19.20
C LYS A 311 16.17 6.17 -18.99
N LEU A 312 15.52 5.82 -17.88
CA LEU A 312 14.18 6.33 -17.59
C LEU A 312 14.13 7.86 -17.54
N PHE A 313 15.13 8.51 -16.94
CA PHE A 313 15.20 9.97 -16.87
C PHE A 313 15.37 10.62 -18.26
N THR A 314 15.92 9.89 -19.23
CA THR A 314 16.02 10.36 -20.64
C THR A 314 14.76 10.08 -21.47
N LEU A 315 13.98 9.05 -21.11
CA LEU A 315 12.81 8.59 -21.87
C LEU A 315 11.49 9.13 -21.30
N VAL A 316 11.46 9.51 -20.02
CA VAL A 316 10.28 10.02 -19.30
C VAL A 316 10.57 11.46 -18.85
N PRO A 317 10.12 12.48 -19.60
CA PRO A 317 10.41 13.89 -19.29
C PRO A 317 9.94 14.32 -17.89
N ASP A 318 8.78 13.84 -17.48
CA ASP A 318 8.18 14.15 -16.17
C ASP A 318 9.02 13.65 -14.99
N LEU A 319 9.71 12.52 -15.16
CA LEU A 319 10.62 11.98 -14.15
C LEU A 319 11.87 12.87 -13.98
N SER A 320 12.38 13.42 -15.09
CA SER A 320 13.46 14.43 -15.08
C SER A 320 13.00 15.77 -14.47
N LEU A 321 11.74 16.16 -14.69
CA LEU A 321 11.15 17.33 -14.03
C LEU A 321 11.03 17.13 -12.52
N VAL A 322 10.44 16.00 -12.08
CA VAL A 322 10.33 15.63 -10.67
C VAL A 322 11.70 15.60 -9.99
N LYS A 323 12.72 15.01 -10.62
CA LYS A 323 14.09 14.98 -10.07
C LYS A 323 14.61 16.39 -9.79
N ARG A 324 14.51 17.28 -10.78
CA ARG A 324 14.97 18.68 -10.67
C ARG A 324 14.22 19.42 -9.55
N MET A 325 12.90 19.34 -9.54
CA MET A 325 12.08 20.00 -8.50
C MET A 325 12.44 19.49 -7.10
N ARG A 326 12.69 18.18 -6.92
CA ARG A 326 13.15 17.62 -5.64
C ARG A 326 14.53 18.13 -5.24
N GLU A 327 15.48 18.25 -6.19
CA GLU A 327 16.80 18.83 -5.94
C GLU A 327 16.73 20.31 -5.54
N GLU A 328 15.89 21.10 -6.20
CA GLU A 328 15.61 22.51 -5.88
C GLU A 328 14.96 22.62 -4.48
N MET A 329 13.99 21.74 -4.17
CA MET A 329 13.37 21.66 -2.85
C MET A 329 14.33 21.23 -1.74
N GLN A 330 15.36 20.40 -2.02
CA GLN A 330 16.45 20.15 -1.04
C GLN A 330 17.23 21.41 -0.68
N MET A 331 17.38 22.34 -1.63
CA MET A 331 18.05 23.61 -1.38
C MET A 331 17.14 24.55 -0.57
N MET A 332 15.87 24.66 -0.94
CA MET A 332 14.85 25.42 -0.21
C MET A 332 14.67 24.95 1.25
N LYS A 333 14.66 23.63 1.49
CA LYS A 333 14.58 23.01 2.83
C LYS A 333 15.62 23.60 3.80
N ARG A 334 16.82 23.95 3.33
CA ARG A 334 17.89 24.53 4.16
C ARG A 334 17.54 25.93 4.69
N TYR A 335 16.72 26.69 3.96
CA TYR A 335 16.19 27.98 4.42
C TYR A 335 15.08 27.78 5.44
N LEU A 336 14.12 26.89 5.13
CA LEU A 336 12.92 26.66 5.93
C LEU A 336 13.24 26.07 7.31
N VAL A 337 14.13 25.07 7.40
CA VAL A 337 14.51 24.44 8.67
C VAL A 337 15.22 25.43 9.63
N LEU A 338 15.79 26.53 9.11
CA LEU A 338 16.42 27.59 9.90
C LEU A 338 15.52 28.81 10.10
N CYS A 339 14.27 28.77 9.64
CA CYS A 339 13.32 29.88 9.70
C CYS A 339 12.24 29.62 10.77
N LEU A 340 12.05 30.59 11.66
CA LEU A 340 11.05 30.49 12.72
C LEU A 340 9.61 30.50 12.16
N ASP A 341 9.35 31.37 11.18
CA ASP A 341 8.04 31.49 10.52
C ASP A 341 7.69 30.24 9.70
N ALA A 342 8.68 29.61 9.07
CA ALA A 342 8.50 28.33 8.40
C ALA A 342 8.15 27.23 9.41
N CYS A 343 8.82 27.22 10.57
CA CYS A 343 8.56 26.26 11.63
C CYS A 343 7.15 26.40 12.22
N THR A 344 6.65 27.63 12.44
CA THR A 344 5.27 27.85 12.93
C THR A 344 4.22 27.46 11.89
N GLN A 345 4.50 27.68 10.59
CA GLN A 345 3.69 27.19 9.47
C GLN A 345 3.83 25.66 9.24
N GLY A 346 4.81 25.01 9.86
CA GLY A 346 5.09 23.58 9.68
C GLY A 346 5.79 23.21 8.37
N LEU A 347 6.37 24.18 7.67
CA LEU A 347 7.12 23.97 6.43
C LEU A 347 8.49 23.32 6.73
N PRO A 348 8.99 22.41 5.86
CA PRO A 348 8.33 21.91 4.65
C PRO A 348 7.42 20.68 4.90
N TRP A 349 7.36 20.15 6.13
CA TRP A 349 6.81 18.81 6.38
C TRP A 349 5.28 18.70 6.41
N LYS A 350 4.55 19.78 6.69
CA LYS A 350 3.08 19.79 6.80
C LYS A 350 2.36 20.20 5.51
N ILE A 351 3.06 20.20 4.38
CA ILE A 351 2.55 20.66 3.07
C ILE A 351 1.59 19.65 2.40
N GLY A 352 1.49 18.41 2.92
CA GLY A 352 0.68 17.35 2.34
C GLY A 352 1.41 16.47 1.33
N LEU A 353 2.64 16.84 0.94
CA LEU A 353 3.53 16.01 0.14
C LEU A 353 4.26 14.97 1.02
N ARG A 354 4.50 13.78 0.47
CA ARG A 354 5.27 12.68 1.07
C ARG A 354 6.66 13.14 1.53
N THR A 355 7.01 12.84 2.79
CA THR A 355 8.27 13.27 3.43
C THR A 355 9.52 12.96 2.60
N HIS A 356 9.63 11.75 2.03
CA HIS A 356 10.83 11.34 1.27
C HIS A 356 11.03 12.11 -0.04
N MET A 357 9.99 12.77 -0.58
CA MET A 357 10.13 13.68 -1.73
C MET A 357 10.94 14.92 -1.38
N ILE A 358 10.83 15.37 -0.12
CA ILE A 358 11.51 16.56 0.42
C ILE A 358 12.77 16.20 1.24
N GLU A 359 13.04 14.91 1.50
CA GLU A 359 14.28 14.46 2.15
C GLU A 359 15.39 13.98 1.22
N ASN A 360 15.01 13.38 0.09
CA ASN A 360 15.94 12.82 -0.88
C ASN A 360 15.45 13.16 -2.31
N SER A 361 16.34 13.15 -3.31
CA SER A 361 16.00 13.22 -4.74
C SER A 361 16.22 11.90 -5.49
N SER A 362 17.04 10.96 -4.97
CA SER A 362 17.41 9.72 -5.68
C SER A 362 16.42 8.57 -5.52
N ASN A 363 15.75 8.49 -4.37
CA ASN A 363 14.91 7.35 -4.01
C ASN A 363 13.42 7.59 -4.32
N TYR A 364 12.75 6.53 -4.77
CA TYR A 364 11.33 6.51 -5.11
C TYR A 364 10.66 5.27 -4.49
N SER A 365 9.35 5.33 -4.29
CA SER A 365 8.47 4.17 -4.04
C SER A 365 7.80 3.71 -5.34
N ILE A 366 7.11 2.56 -5.34
CA ILE A 366 6.31 2.15 -6.51
C ILE A 366 5.10 3.07 -6.66
N LYS A 367 4.46 3.44 -5.55
CA LYS A 367 3.35 4.39 -5.56
C LYS A 367 3.73 5.72 -6.20
N ASP A 368 4.93 6.23 -5.95
CA ASP A 368 5.38 7.49 -6.56
C ASP A 368 5.43 7.41 -8.09
N LEU A 369 5.81 6.27 -8.66
CA LEU A 369 5.92 6.10 -10.12
C LEU A 369 4.54 5.89 -10.76
N ILE A 370 3.61 5.24 -10.06
CA ILE A 370 2.20 5.14 -10.46
C ILE A 370 1.53 6.53 -10.41
N ASP A 371 1.70 7.25 -9.31
CA ASP A 371 1.15 8.61 -9.13
C ASP A 371 1.79 9.63 -10.08
N LEU A 372 3.02 9.39 -10.54
CA LEU A 372 3.66 10.18 -11.60
C LEU A 372 3.02 9.90 -12.96
N GLN A 373 2.74 8.65 -13.30
CA GLN A 373 2.07 8.32 -14.57
C GLN A 373 0.64 8.88 -14.62
N SER A 374 -0.08 8.93 -13.50
CA SER A 374 -1.42 9.53 -13.41
C SER A 374 -1.41 11.06 -13.28
N GLY A 375 -0.24 11.70 -13.18
CA GLY A 375 -0.07 13.15 -13.02
C GLY A 375 -0.23 13.66 -11.58
N ILE A 376 -0.83 12.88 -10.68
CA ILE A 376 -1.11 13.25 -9.28
C ILE A 376 0.16 13.75 -8.56
N LEU A 377 1.28 13.04 -8.70
CA LEU A 377 2.53 13.41 -8.04
C LEU A 377 3.07 14.76 -8.53
N LEU A 378 2.89 15.11 -9.81
CA LEU A 378 3.37 16.39 -10.34
C LEU A 378 2.59 17.57 -9.74
N ASP A 379 1.28 17.43 -9.57
CA ASP A 379 0.46 18.50 -9.01
C ASP A 379 0.67 18.65 -7.49
N GLU A 380 0.82 17.54 -6.76
CA GLU A 380 1.27 17.55 -5.35
C GLU A 380 2.64 18.25 -5.20
N LEU A 381 3.59 17.91 -6.08
CA LEU A 381 4.96 18.44 -6.04
C LEU A 381 5.02 19.93 -6.41
N ARG A 382 4.23 20.37 -7.39
CA ARG A 382 4.12 21.79 -7.78
C ARG A 382 3.52 22.64 -6.67
N ALA A 383 2.38 22.22 -6.11
CA ALA A 383 1.75 22.94 -5.00
C ALA A 383 2.71 23.08 -3.80
N ALA A 384 3.50 22.03 -3.52
CA ALA A 384 4.51 22.06 -2.48
C ALA A 384 5.70 22.97 -2.82
N TYR A 385 6.23 22.88 -4.04
CA TYR A 385 7.30 23.73 -4.55
C TYR A 385 6.91 25.21 -4.46
N ASP A 386 5.75 25.58 -4.99
CA ASP A 386 5.27 26.97 -5.03
C ASP A 386 5.08 27.54 -3.62
N THR A 387 4.56 26.73 -2.68
CA THR A 387 4.43 27.11 -1.27
C THR A 387 5.80 27.37 -0.62
N MET A 388 6.76 26.47 -0.81
CA MET A 388 8.13 26.63 -0.29
C MET A 388 8.85 27.83 -0.91
N HIS A 389 8.70 28.01 -2.22
CA HIS A 389 9.30 29.09 -2.98
C HIS A 389 8.73 30.46 -2.59
N ALA A 390 7.40 30.59 -2.50
CA ALA A 390 6.72 31.83 -2.11
C ALA A 390 7.08 32.24 -0.68
N HIS A 391 7.16 31.28 0.26
CA HIS A 391 7.64 31.57 1.62
C HIS A 391 9.02 32.23 1.59
N ILE A 392 9.98 31.64 0.86
CA ILE A 392 11.37 32.07 0.86
C ILE A 392 11.59 33.41 0.13
N THR A 393 10.91 33.61 -1.00
CA THR A 393 11.20 34.71 -1.93
C THR A 393 10.30 35.93 -1.75
N GLN A 394 9.08 35.76 -1.23
CA GLN A 394 8.05 36.81 -1.20
C GLN A 394 7.48 37.09 0.19
N GLN A 395 7.32 36.07 1.04
CA GLN A 395 6.51 36.20 2.27
C GLN A 395 7.36 36.38 3.55
N CYS A 396 8.55 35.76 3.63
CA CYS A 396 9.39 35.80 4.83
C CYS A 396 10.69 36.58 4.61
N GLU A 397 10.77 37.77 5.21
CA GLU A 397 11.96 38.63 5.14
C GLU A 397 13.21 37.98 5.75
N LEU A 398 13.09 37.08 6.74
CA LEU A 398 14.23 36.32 7.28
C LEU A 398 14.81 35.33 6.26
N CYS A 399 13.97 34.69 5.44
CA CYS A 399 14.41 33.82 4.36
C CYS A 399 15.01 34.63 3.20
N LYS A 400 14.41 35.76 2.86
CA LYS A 400 14.87 36.69 1.82
C LYS A 400 16.23 37.32 2.16
N ALA A 401 16.44 37.73 3.42
CA ALA A 401 17.73 38.21 3.92
C ALA A 401 18.86 37.14 3.92
N ARG A 402 18.52 35.86 3.77
CA ARG A 402 19.47 34.75 3.59
C ARG A 402 19.72 34.40 2.11
N GLY A 403 19.09 35.10 1.18
CA GLY A 403 19.44 35.03 -0.23
C GLY A 403 20.88 35.52 -0.49
N HIS A 404 21.37 35.33 -1.71
CA HIS A 404 22.76 35.66 -2.06
C HIS A 404 22.83 36.86 -3.00
N LEU A 405 23.93 37.61 -2.92
CA LEU A 405 24.28 38.65 -3.89
C LEU A 405 25.50 38.21 -4.72
N CYS A 406 25.48 38.49 -6.02
CA CYS A 406 26.57 38.08 -6.89
C CYS A 406 27.76 39.06 -6.83
N GLU A 407 28.78 38.71 -6.04
CA GLU A 407 30.05 39.46 -5.87
C GLU A 407 30.80 39.84 -7.17
N ILE A 408 30.39 39.33 -8.34
CA ILE A 408 31.08 39.54 -9.62
C ILE A 408 30.46 40.66 -10.45
N CYS A 409 29.12 40.86 -10.40
CA CYS A 409 28.45 41.89 -11.19
C CYS A 409 28.13 43.17 -10.40
N GLY A 410 28.09 43.11 -9.06
CA GLY A 410 27.69 44.27 -8.24
C GLY A 410 26.23 44.69 -8.46
N ASN A 411 25.37 43.73 -8.85
CA ASN A 411 23.93 43.92 -8.87
C ASN A 411 23.37 43.49 -7.49
N ASP A 412 22.47 44.28 -6.93
CA ASP A 412 21.81 44.02 -5.63
C ASP A 412 20.58 43.09 -5.76
N GLU A 413 20.37 42.50 -6.94
CA GLU A 413 19.42 41.43 -7.18
C GLU A 413 19.77 40.19 -6.33
N ILE A 414 18.80 39.78 -5.50
CA ILE A 414 18.90 38.58 -4.66
C ILE A 414 18.74 37.35 -5.55
N ILE A 415 19.75 36.47 -5.52
CA ILE A 415 19.73 35.18 -6.20
C ILE A 415 19.76 34.02 -5.21
N TYR A 416 19.16 32.91 -5.61
CA TYR A 416 19.02 31.70 -4.83
C TYR A 416 19.74 30.50 -5.49
N PRO A 417 20.13 29.48 -4.71
CA PRO A 417 20.88 28.32 -5.22
C PRO A 417 20.17 27.51 -6.32
N TRP A 418 18.83 27.55 -6.37
CA TRP A 418 17.98 26.82 -7.34
C TRP A 418 17.68 27.61 -8.62
N ASP A 419 17.96 28.91 -8.68
CA ASP A 419 17.62 29.72 -9.85
C ASP A 419 18.38 29.22 -11.09
N ALA A 420 17.67 29.08 -12.22
CA ALA A 420 18.28 28.62 -13.47
C ALA A 420 19.47 29.49 -13.92
N SER A 421 19.46 30.78 -13.55
CA SER A 421 20.53 31.75 -13.83
C SER A 421 21.73 31.65 -12.86
N SER A 422 21.64 30.89 -11.76
CA SER A 422 22.66 30.85 -10.70
C SER A 422 23.52 29.58 -10.71
N ILE A 423 24.67 29.65 -10.03
CA ILE A 423 25.59 28.54 -9.82
C ILE A 423 26.26 28.66 -8.44
N ILE A 424 26.36 27.52 -7.76
CA ILE A 424 26.99 27.38 -6.44
C ILE A 424 28.47 27.05 -6.63
N CYS A 425 29.36 27.77 -5.94
CA CYS A 425 30.77 27.43 -5.88
C CYS A 425 30.97 26.13 -5.06
N PRO A 426 31.58 25.06 -5.62
CA PRO A 426 31.70 23.77 -4.94
C PRO A 426 32.64 23.78 -3.72
N GLN A 427 33.50 24.80 -3.58
CA GLN A 427 34.46 24.90 -2.47
C GLN A 427 33.97 25.73 -1.28
N CYS A 428 33.14 26.75 -1.50
CA CYS A 428 32.74 27.70 -0.45
C CYS A 428 31.23 27.99 -0.39
N LEU A 429 30.44 27.32 -1.22
CA LEU A 429 28.98 27.44 -1.32
C LEU A 429 28.45 28.86 -1.61
N ALA A 430 29.31 29.80 -2.02
CA ALA A 430 28.88 31.09 -2.52
C ALA A 430 28.13 30.94 -3.85
N VAL A 431 27.01 31.63 -3.98
CA VAL A 431 26.18 31.62 -5.20
C VAL A 431 26.53 32.82 -6.07
N HIS A 432 26.60 32.59 -7.38
CA HIS A 432 26.89 33.61 -8.39
C HIS A 432 26.00 33.38 -9.62
N HIS A 433 25.80 34.40 -10.45
CA HIS A 433 25.20 34.20 -11.78
C HIS A 433 26.09 33.32 -12.67
N ARG A 434 25.52 32.35 -13.41
CA ARG A 434 26.23 31.49 -14.38
C ARG A 434 27.05 32.29 -15.37
N VAL A 435 26.47 33.36 -15.93
CA VAL A 435 27.14 34.26 -16.89
C VAL A 435 28.35 34.95 -16.24
N CYS A 436 28.23 35.39 -14.99
CA CYS A 436 29.31 36.05 -14.27
C CYS A 436 30.43 35.07 -13.88
N TRP A 437 30.05 33.85 -13.50
CA TRP A 437 30.97 32.75 -13.20
C TRP A 437 31.79 32.34 -14.43
N ALA A 438 31.16 32.22 -15.60
CA ALA A 438 31.82 31.96 -16.88
C ALA A 438 32.75 33.10 -17.29
N LYS A 439 32.29 34.37 -17.21
CA LYS A 439 33.13 35.56 -17.46
C LYS A 439 34.39 35.63 -16.58
N ARG A 440 34.37 35.02 -15.40
CA ARG A 440 35.50 34.94 -14.46
C ARG A 440 36.28 33.62 -14.58
N ASN A 441 36.18 32.91 -15.71
CA ASN A 441 36.87 31.64 -15.99
C ASN A 441 36.70 30.60 -14.86
N HIS A 442 35.51 30.54 -14.25
CA HIS A 442 35.16 29.65 -13.15
C HIS A 442 35.96 29.86 -11.83
N CYS A 443 36.64 31.00 -11.67
CA CYS A 443 37.41 31.32 -10.46
C CYS A 443 36.60 32.10 -9.41
N CYS A 444 36.21 31.45 -8.30
CA CYS A 444 35.45 32.11 -7.23
C CYS A 444 36.23 33.24 -6.54
N PRO A 445 35.69 34.47 -6.47
CA PRO A 445 36.33 35.57 -5.74
C PRO A 445 36.43 35.30 -4.23
N ARG A 446 35.42 34.66 -3.62
CA ARG A 446 35.43 34.30 -2.19
C ARG A 446 36.50 33.25 -1.87
N CYS A 447 36.67 32.23 -2.71
CA CYS A 447 37.76 31.25 -2.53
C CYS A 447 39.14 31.91 -2.62
N ALA A 448 39.36 32.79 -3.60
CA ALA A 448 40.62 33.52 -3.72
C ALA A 448 40.91 34.39 -2.46
N ARG A 449 39.90 35.08 -1.92
CA ARG A 449 40.02 35.83 -0.65
C ARG A 449 40.23 34.93 0.59
N LEU A 450 39.76 33.69 0.58
CA LEU A 450 39.98 32.72 1.66
C LEU A 450 41.38 32.11 1.58
N GLN A 451 41.82 31.72 0.38
CA GLN A 451 43.17 31.21 0.13
C GLN A 451 44.23 32.25 0.49
N LYS A 452 44.07 33.51 0.05
CA LYS A 452 45.00 34.60 0.41
C LYS A 452 45.08 34.83 1.92
N ARG A 453 43.95 34.77 2.64
CA ARG A 453 43.93 34.90 4.12
C ARG A 453 44.63 33.74 4.81
N ARG A 454 44.41 32.49 4.35
CA ARG A 454 45.12 31.31 4.88
C ARG A 454 46.63 31.36 4.61
N ALA A 455 47.05 31.87 3.46
CA ALA A 455 48.47 32.01 3.12
C ALA A 455 49.19 33.00 4.05
N LEU A 456 48.55 34.14 4.38
CA LEU A 456 49.09 35.12 5.33
C LEU A 456 49.18 34.52 6.75
N GLN A 457 48.10 33.90 7.24
CA GLN A 457 48.09 33.26 8.57
C GLN A 457 49.10 32.13 8.72
N GLY A 458 49.45 31.44 7.62
CA GLY A 458 50.51 30.42 7.63
C GLY A 458 51.94 30.98 7.61
N GLN A 459 52.12 32.25 7.21
CA GLN A 459 53.39 32.96 7.27
C GLN A 459 53.63 33.50 8.69
N ASP A 460 52.60 34.12 9.30
CA ASP A 460 52.67 34.59 10.69
C ASP A 460 53.08 33.46 11.66
N THR A 461 52.57 32.23 11.48
CA THR A 461 52.93 31.06 12.30
C THR A 461 54.32 30.46 12.02
N ALA A 462 54.99 30.88 10.94
CA ALA A 462 56.35 30.43 10.61
C ALA A 462 57.40 31.40 11.18
N GLU A 463 57.14 32.72 11.10
CA GLU A 463 58.04 33.75 11.64
C GLU A 463 58.12 33.73 13.18
N ASP A 464 57.05 33.31 13.88
CA ASP A 464 57.07 33.06 15.34
C ASP A 464 57.90 31.83 15.75
N CYS A 465 58.32 30.97 14.81
CA CYS A 465 59.14 29.78 15.11
C CYS A 465 60.66 30.04 14.99
N ASP A 466 61.07 30.99 14.13
CA ASP A 466 62.49 31.29 13.87
C ASP A 466 63.10 32.30 14.86
N THR A 467 62.33 32.82 15.83
CA THR A 467 62.81 33.86 16.77
C THR A 467 63.28 33.34 18.14
N ASP A 468 63.13 32.05 18.46
CA ASP A 468 63.49 31.47 19.77
C ASP A 468 64.84 30.69 19.78
N GLU A 469 65.52 30.52 18.63
CA GLU A 469 66.79 29.78 18.56
C GLU A 469 68.08 30.61 18.74
N THR A 470 68.03 31.96 18.73
CA THR A 470 69.25 32.81 18.81
C THR A 470 69.55 33.38 20.20
N ALA A 471 68.99 32.83 21.27
CA ALA A 471 69.11 33.37 22.65
C ALA A 471 69.77 32.40 23.66
N LYS A 472 70.68 31.51 23.20
CA LYS A 472 71.55 30.70 24.07
C LYS A 472 72.96 30.52 23.50
N ASP A 473 73.79 31.54 23.63
CA ASP A 473 75.26 31.41 23.78
C ASP A 473 75.87 32.77 24.16
N SER A 474 75.97 33.04 25.47
CA SER A 474 76.76 34.11 26.11
C SER A 474 76.82 33.89 27.63
#